data_AF-A0A1M7AHS2-F1
#
_entry.id   AF-A0A1M7AHS2-F1
#
_cell.length_a   1.000
_cell.length_b   1.000
_cell.length_c   1.000
_cell.angle_alpha   90.00
_cell.angle_beta   90.00
_cell.angle_gamma   90.00
#
_symmetry.space_group_name_H-M   'P 1'
#
loop_
_entity.id
_entity.type
_entity.pdbx_description
1 polymer ?
#
loop_
_entity_poly.entity_id
_entity_poly.type
_entity_poly.pdbx_seq_one_letter_code
_entity_poly.pdbx_strand_id
1 'polypeptide(L)'
;MWRHDMRLNSAILALALAGCAGKPIIETKIVDRPVPVFCEVTLPAECKDAYAVDKVSTKDDMLTLNRALRSEIYERSACEVMLRAAVKGCNKQ
;
A
#
# COMPACT_ATOMS: atom_id res chain seq x y z
N MET A 1 62.14 -32.76 -30.57
CA MET A 1 61.48 -33.04 -29.29
C MET A 1 61.00 -31.78 -28.54
N TRP A 2 60.75 -30.64 -29.20
CA TRP A 2 60.40 -29.34 -28.57
C TRP A 2 59.03 -28.77 -28.98
N ARG A 3 58.23 -29.52 -29.76
CA ARG A 3 56.98 -29.04 -30.38
C ARG A 3 55.71 -29.43 -29.61
N HIS A 4 55.81 -30.41 -28.72
CA HIS A 4 54.67 -30.94 -27.96
C HIS A 4 54.48 -30.19 -26.63
N ASP A 5 55.56 -29.87 -25.91
CA ASP A 5 55.50 -29.15 -24.63
C ASP A 5 54.99 -27.71 -24.79
N MET A 6 55.39 -27.03 -25.87
CA MET A 6 54.94 -25.67 -26.17
C MET A 6 53.43 -25.61 -26.45
N ARG A 7 52.84 -26.66 -27.05
CA ARG A 7 51.40 -26.72 -27.35
C ARG A 7 50.54 -26.95 -26.11
N LEU A 8 51.04 -27.73 -25.15
CA LEU A 8 50.32 -28.02 -23.91
C LEU A 8 50.20 -26.78 -23.02
N ASN A 9 51.30 -26.02 -22.87
CA ASN A 9 51.31 -24.78 -22.08
C ASN A 9 50.40 -23.68 -22.67
N SER A 10 50.36 -23.54 -24.00
CA SER A 10 49.49 -22.56 -24.65
C SER A 10 48.00 -22.89 -24.47
N ALA A 11 47.64 -24.17 -24.48
CA ALA A 11 46.27 -24.60 -24.27
C ALA A 11 45.81 -24.34 -22.84
N ILE A 12 46.66 -24.64 -21.84
CA ILE A 12 46.38 -24.39 -20.42
C ILE A 12 46.18 -22.89 -20.17
N LEU A 13 47.03 -22.05 -20.77
CA LEU A 13 46.90 -20.60 -20.66
C LEU A 13 45.60 -20.09 -21.29
N ALA A 14 45.22 -20.60 -22.47
CA ALA A 14 43.96 -20.22 -23.13
C ALA A 14 42.71 -20.60 -22.31
N LEU A 15 42.72 -21.76 -21.64
CA LEU A 15 41.66 -22.20 -20.73
C LEU A 15 41.57 -21.32 -19.47
N ALA A 16 42.71 -20.89 -18.92
CA ALA A 16 42.74 -20.02 -17.74
C ALA A 16 42.19 -18.61 -18.03
N LEU A 17 42.40 -18.06 -19.24
CA LEU A 17 41.91 -16.73 -19.61
C LEU A 17 40.43 -16.72 -20.06
N ALA A 18 39.87 -17.86 -20.46
CA ALA A 18 38.48 -17.95 -20.92
C ALA A 18 37.45 -17.55 -19.83
N GLY A 19 37.79 -17.75 -18.55
CA GLY A 19 36.93 -17.38 -17.42
C GLY A 19 36.84 -15.86 -17.14
N CYS A 20 37.83 -15.07 -17.58
CA CYS A 20 37.88 -13.62 -17.29
C CYS A 20 37.19 -12.75 -18.34
N ALA A 21 36.90 -13.29 -19.54
CA ALA A 21 36.25 -12.54 -20.63
C ALA A 21 34.72 -12.67 -20.65
N GLY A 22 34.13 -13.46 -19.75
CA GLY A 22 32.69 -13.69 -19.68
C GLY A 22 31.94 -12.47 -19.17
N LYS A 23 31.12 -11.84 -20.01
CA LYS A 23 30.10 -10.90 -19.53
C LYS A 23 29.06 -11.68 -18.71
N PRO A 24 28.80 -11.33 -17.44
CA PRO A 24 27.77 -11.98 -16.67
C PRO A 24 26.41 -11.72 -17.34
N ILE A 25 25.67 -12.80 -17.63
CA ILE A 25 24.27 -12.71 -18.07
C ILE A 25 23.43 -12.48 -16.81
N ILE A 26 22.89 -11.27 -16.67
CA ILE A 26 22.00 -10.93 -15.56
C ILE A 26 20.58 -11.32 -15.99
N GLU A 27 20.09 -12.43 -15.46
CA GLU A 27 18.68 -12.83 -15.62
C GLU A 27 17.83 -12.16 -14.54
N THR A 28 16.98 -11.22 -14.93
CA THR A 28 15.94 -10.70 -14.05
C THR A 28 14.76 -11.68 -14.04
N LYS A 29 14.46 -12.26 -12.87
CA LYS A 29 13.25 -13.08 -12.67
C LYS A 29 12.21 -12.26 -11.93
N ILE A 30 11.00 -12.21 -12.46
CA ILE A 30 9.84 -11.69 -11.73
C ILE A 30 9.44 -12.76 -10.71
N VAL A 31 9.40 -12.38 -9.43
CA VAL A 31 8.97 -13.25 -8.34
C VAL A 31 7.77 -12.60 -7.67
N ASP A 32 6.60 -13.20 -7.83
CA ASP A 32 5.40 -12.76 -7.13
C ASP A 32 5.52 -13.15 -5.65
N ARG A 33 5.65 -12.14 -4.79
CA ARG A 33 5.66 -12.31 -3.33
C ARG A 33 4.46 -11.56 -2.77
N PRO A 34 3.52 -12.23 -2.06
CA PRO A 34 2.46 -11.52 -1.36
C PRO A 34 3.10 -10.66 -0.28
N VAL A 35 2.91 -9.34 -0.38
CA VAL A 35 3.33 -8.38 0.64
C VAL A 35 2.07 -8.04 1.45
N PRO A 36 2.06 -8.25 2.78
CA PRO A 36 0.94 -7.82 3.59
C PRO A 36 0.85 -6.29 3.52
N VAL A 37 -0.23 -5.78 2.95
CA VAL A 37 -0.54 -4.36 2.96
C VAL A 37 -1.41 -4.13 4.18
N PHE A 38 -0.84 -3.50 5.20
CA PHE A 38 -1.62 -3.08 6.36
C PHE A 38 -2.56 -1.97 5.91
N CYS A 39 -3.85 -2.25 6.00
CA CYS A 39 -4.85 -1.25 5.76
C CYS A 39 -5.19 -0.55 7.07
N GLU A 40 -4.96 0.76 7.11
CA GLU A 40 -5.34 1.63 8.21
C GLU A 40 -6.55 2.45 7.78
N VAL A 41 -7.69 2.22 8.44
CA VAL A 41 -8.88 3.06 8.26
C VAL A 41 -8.79 4.18 9.28
N THR A 42 -8.49 5.39 8.81
CA THR A 42 -8.53 6.60 9.63
C THR A 42 -9.96 7.14 9.71
N LEU A 43 -10.24 7.89 10.77
CA LEU A 43 -11.55 8.53 10.94
C LEU A 43 -11.73 9.61 9.85
N PRO A 44 -12.79 9.55 9.02
CA PRO A 44 -13.05 10.59 8.02
C PRO A 44 -13.33 11.95 8.65
N ALA A 45 -13.01 13.03 7.94
CA ALA A 45 -13.23 14.41 8.42
C ALA A 45 -14.73 14.73 8.63
N GLU A 46 -15.62 13.98 7.97
CA GLU A 46 -17.07 14.05 8.11
C GLU A 46 -17.55 13.49 9.46
N CYS A 47 -16.75 12.66 10.12
CA CYS A 47 -17.05 12.13 11.44
C CYS A 47 -16.68 13.15 12.51
N LYS A 48 -17.72 13.68 13.18
CA LYS A 48 -17.58 14.70 14.21
C LYS A 48 -17.63 14.09 15.60
N ASP A 49 -16.88 14.66 16.54
CA ASP A 49 -16.93 14.31 17.96
C ASP A 49 -18.11 14.95 18.70
N ALA A 50 -18.68 16.01 18.14
CA ALA A 50 -19.88 16.68 18.63
C ALA A 50 -20.81 17.03 17.46
N TYR A 51 -22.10 16.74 17.64
CA TYR A 51 -23.16 16.93 16.67
C TYR A 51 -23.98 18.18 16.98
N ALA A 52 -24.82 18.59 16.03
CA ALA A 52 -25.71 19.73 16.22
C ALA A 52 -26.61 19.61 17.46
N VAL A 53 -27.04 18.39 17.81
CA VAL A 53 -27.88 18.13 18.99
C VAL A 53 -27.15 18.34 20.33
N ASP A 54 -25.82 18.27 20.35
CA ASP A 54 -25.04 18.48 21.58
C ASP A 54 -24.97 19.96 21.98
N LYS A 55 -25.43 20.84 21.09
CA LYS A 55 -25.41 22.30 21.26
C LYS A 55 -26.75 22.88 21.70
N VAL A 56 -27.79 22.05 21.81
CA VAL A 56 -29.15 22.47 22.17
C VAL A 56 -29.57 21.90 23.52
N SER A 57 -30.43 22.63 24.22
CA SER A 57 -31.04 22.21 25.48
C SER A 57 -32.44 21.63 25.25
N THR A 58 -32.88 20.72 26.12
CA THR A 58 -34.27 20.24 26.13
C THR A 58 -35.30 21.34 26.44
N LYS A 59 -34.83 22.51 26.89
CA LYS A 59 -35.66 23.70 27.15
C LYS A 59 -35.78 24.62 25.93
N ASP A 60 -35.02 24.37 24.86
CA ASP A 60 -35.10 25.17 23.65
C ASP A 60 -36.42 24.94 22.93
N ASP A 61 -36.79 25.87 22.05
CA ASP A 61 -38.03 25.76 21.30
C ASP A 61 -38.01 24.55 20.34
N MET A 62 -39.20 24.05 20.04
CA MET A 62 -39.37 22.85 19.20
C MET A 62 -38.79 23.03 17.79
N LEU A 63 -38.77 24.23 17.23
CA LEU A 63 -38.21 24.45 15.89
C LEU A 63 -36.68 24.33 15.93
N THR A 64 -36.03 24.88 16.95
CA THR A 64 -34.59 24.76 17.18
C THR A 64 -34.18 23.31 17.39
N LEU A 65 -34.90 22.57 18.25
CA LEU A 65 -34.68 21.13 18.47
C LEU A 65 -34.82 20.31 17.18
N ASN A 66 -35.89 20.52 16.41
CA ASN A 66 -36.11 19.80 15.15
C ASN A 66 -35.03 20.07 14.10
N ARG A 67 -34.51 21.31 14.05
CA ARG A 67 -33.41 21.67 13.14
C ARG A 67 -32.11 20.99 13.55
N ALA A 68 -31.79 20.95 14.84
CA ALA A 68 -30.61 20.26 15.35
C ALA A 68 -30.66 18.76 15.06
N LEU A 69 -31.80 18.11 15.33
CA LEU A 69 -32.02 16.69 15.03
C LEU A 69 -31.86 16.40 13.53
N ARG A 70 -32.44 17.23 12.66
CA ARG A 70 -32.30 17.06 11.21
C ARG A 70 -30.84 17.21 10.77
N SER A 71 -30.11 18.17 11.36
CA SER A 71 -28.68 18.36 11.09
C SER A 71 -27.85 17.14 11.52
N GLU A 72 -28.11 16.58 12.70
CA GLU A 72 -27.41 15.39 13.19
C GLU A 72 -27.57 14.20 12.23
N ILE A 73 -28.77 13.97 11.70
CA ILE A 73 -29.01 12.89 10.73
C ILE A 73 -28.10 13.03 9.50
N TYR A 74 -27.98 14.26 8.97
CA TYR A 74 -27.09 14.53 7.84
C TYR A 74 -25.61 14.36 8.20
N GLU A 75 -25.20 14.85 9.37
CA GLU A 75 -23.82 14.72 9.85
C GLU A 75 -23.41 13.26 10.04
N ARG A 76 -24.27 12.44 10.68
CA ARG A 76 -24.02 11.01 10.89
C ARG A 76 -24.02 10.22 9.59
N SER A 77 -24.98 10.49 8.70
CA SER A 77 -25.03 9.79 7.40
C SER A 77 -23.78 10.05 6.55
N ALA A 78 -23.25 11.28 6.55
CA ALA A 78 -22.02 11.61 5.84
C ALA A 78 -20.82 10.80 6.37
N CYS A 79 -20.65 10.76 7.69
CA CYS A 79 -19.63 9.94 8.35
C CYS A 79 -19.78 8.45 8.00
N GLU A 80 -20.99 7.90 8.07
CA GLU A 80 -21.24 6.48 7.78
C GLU A 80 -20.92 6.11 6.33
N VAL A 81 -21.26 6.96 5.37
CA VAL A 81 -20.95 6.74 3.95
C VAL A 81 -19.43 6.68 3.74
N MET A 82 -18.69 7.61 4.32
CA MET A 82 -17.22 7.67 4.18
C MET A 82 -16.53 6.51 4.89
N LEU A 83 -16.97 6.16 6.10
CA LEU A 83 -16.46 4.98 6.81
C LEU A 83 -16.71 3.69 6.02
N ARG A 84 -17.91 3.50 5.47
CA ARG A 84 -18.22 2.33 4.62
C ARG A 84 -17.35 2.29 3.37
N ALA A 85 -17.07 3.44 2.76
CA ALA A 85 -16.18 3.52 1.60
C ALA A 85 -14.74 3.13 1.98
N ALA A 86 -14.22 3.65 3.10
CA ALA A 86 -12.88 3.32 3.60
C ALA A 86 -12.75 1.82 3.92
N VAL A 87 -13.70 1.25 4.66
CA VAL A 87 -13.72 -0.20 4.99
C VAL A 87 -13.84 -1.07 3.73
N LYS A 88 -14.66 -0.68 2.74
CA LYS A 88 -14.74 -1.41 1.46
C LYS A 88 -13.44 -1.34 0.66
N GLY A 89 -12.73 -0.22 0.67
CA GLY A 89 -11.41 -0.11 0.05
C GLY A 89 -10.39 -1.03 0.73
N CYS A 90 -10.50 -1.13 2.05
CA CYS A 90 -9.68 -2.00 2.89
C CYS A 90 -9.88 -3.49 2.60
N ASN A 91 -11.14 -3.93 2.56
CA ASN A 91 -11.52 -5.35 2.42
C ASN A 91 -11.50 -5.86 0.96
N LYS A 92 -11.15 -5.03 -0.02
CA LYS A 92 -11.01 -5.41 -1.43
C LYS A 92 -9.58 -5.88 -1.78
N GLN A 93 -8.70 -5.96 -0.79
CA GLN A 93 -7.36 -6.53 -0.92
C GLN A 93 -7.38 -8.05 -0.87
#